data_AF-S8E5Q7-F1
#
_entry.id   AF-S8E5Q7-F1
#
_cell.length_a   1.000
_cell.length_b   1.000
_cell.length_c   1.000
_cell.angle_alpha   90.00
_cell.angle_beta   90.00
_cell.angle_gamma   90.00
#
_symmetry.space_group_name_H-M   'P 1'
#
loop_
_entity.id
_entity.type
_entity.pdbx_description
1 polymer ?
#
loop_
_entity_poly.entity_id
_entity_poly.type
_entity_poly.pdbx_seq_one_letter_code
_entity_poly.pdbx_strand_id
1 'polypeptide(L)' 'LPPGPKGLPFVGNALQIPSEHPQHVFHAWAKTYGDIVNTEAFGHRTIIVSSQKIAKDLLEKRGAKYSSRPRFVMLVEL' A
#
# COMPACT_ATOMS: atom_id res chain seq x y z
N LEU A 1 0.59 12.76 7.20
CA LEU A 1 0.71 11.37 6.71
C LEU A 1 -0.69 10.76 6.69
N PRO A 2 -1.07 9.99 5.67
CA PRO A 2 -2.38 9.32 5.64
C PRO A 2 -2.53 8.41 6.87
N PRO A 3 -3.75 8.23 7.39
CA PRO A 3 -4.02 7.26 8.44
C PRO A 3 -3.74 5.84 7.95
N GLY A 4 -3.41 4.93 8.86
CA GLY A 4 -3.17 3.54 8.52
C GLY A 4 -2.89 2.65 9.72
N PRO A 5 -2.86 1.33 9.50
CA PRO A 5 -2.64 0.35 10.56
C PRO A 5 -1.26 0.58 11.20
N LYS A 6 -1.20 0.52 12.54
CA LYS A 6 0.08 0.60 13.25
C LYS A 6 0.92 -0.63 12.93
N GLY A 7 2.10 -0.40 12.37
CA GLY A 7 3.10 -1.44 12.13
C GLY A 7 3.77 -1.90 13.41
N LEU A 8 4.22 -3.16 13.41
CA LEU A 8 5.04 -3.73 14.48
C LEU A 8 6.49 -3.22 14.37
N PRO A 9 7.27 -3.22 15.47
CA PRO A 9 8.68 -2.89 15.41
C PRO A 9 9.43 -3.81 14.44
N PHE A 10 10.36 -3.24 13.66
CA PHE A 10 11.21 -3.89 12.63
C PHE A 10 10.50 -4.39 11.36
N VAL A 11 9.35 -5.06 11.47
CA VAL A 11 8.63 -5.66 10.33
C VAL A 11 7.53 -4.77 9.75
N GLY A 12 7.06 -3.77 10.52
CA GLY A 12 5.93 -2.93 10.13
C GLY A 12 4.62 -3.72 10.04
N ASN A 13 3.84 -3.48 9.01
CA ASN A 13 2.58 -4.13 8.66
C ASN A 13 2.78 -5.40 7.82
N ALA A 14 4.01 -5.86 7.56
CA ALA A 14 4.27 -7.03 6.71
C ALA A 14 3.50 -8.28 7.16
N LEU A 15 3.45 -8.55 8.47
CA LEU A 15 2.71 -9.69 9.04
C LEU A 15 1.18 -9.53 8.99
N GLN A 16 0.68 -8.33 8.72
CA GLN A 16 -0.75 -8.05 8.61
C GLN A 16 -1.23 -8.17 7.15
N ILE A 17 -0.32 -8.28 6.19
CA ILE A 17 -0.63 -8.46 4.77
C ILE A 17 -0.53 -9.95 4.47
N PRO A 18 -1.66 -10.66 4.25
CA PRO A 18 -1.63 -12.08 3.94
C PRO A 18 -1.06 -12.30 2.54
N SER A 19 -0.29 -13.38 2.37
CA SER A 19 0.23 -13.79 1.06
C SER A 19 -0.89 -14.18 0.09
N GLU A 20 -1.98 -14.74 0.62
CA GLU A 20 -3.18 -15.09 -0.14
C GLU A 20 -4.25 -14.00 0.00
N HIS A 21 -4.83 -13.59 -1.12
CA HIS A 21 -5.94 -12.63 -1.19
C HIS A 21 -5.72 -11.30 -0.41
N PRO A 22 -4.61 -10.58 -0.61
CA PRO A 22 -4.33 -9.32 0.11
C PRO A 22 -5.39 -8.23 -0.11
N GLN A 23 -6.13 -8.29 -1.23
CA GLN A 23 -7.23 -7.38 -1.53
C GLN A 23 -8.32 -7.33 -0.44
N HIS A 24 -8.57 -8.44 0.29
CA HIS A 24 -9.58 -8.45 1.35
C HIS A 24 -9.15 -7.58 2.53
N VAL A 25 -7.88 -7.65 2.91
CA VAL A 25 -7.32 -6.83 3.99
C VAL A 25 -7.24 -5.37 3.57
N PHE A 26 -6.83 -5.10 2.34
CA PHE A 26 -6.82 -3.73 1.81
C PHE A 26 -8.22 -3.12 1.78
N HIS A 27 -9.23 -3.89 1.41
CA HIS A 27 -10.62 -3.44 1.46
C HIS A 27 -11.09 -3.17 2.90
N ALA A 28 -10.74 -4.04 3.85
CA ALA A 28 -11.06 -3.85 5.26
C ALA A 28 -10.41 -2.55 5.80
N TRP A 29 -9.13 -2.33 5.50
CA TRP A 29 -8.43 -1.10 5.86
C TRP A 29 -9.02 0.14 5.20
N ALA A 30 -9.46 0.05 3.95
CA ALA A 30 -10.14 1.16 3.29
C ALA A 30 -11.44 1.55 4.02
N LYS A 31 -12.19 0.57 4.52
CA LYS A 31 -13.39 0.81 5.33
C LYS A 31 -13.06 1.46 6.69
N THR A 32 -11.92 1.14 7.28
CA THR A 32 -11.53 1.65 8.61
C THR A 32 -10.81 3.00 8.55
N TYR A 33 -9.89 3.20 7.62
CA TYR A 33 -8.99 4.35 7.54
C TYR A 33 -9.32 5.31 6.40
N GLY A 34 -10.18 4.91 5.47
CA GLY A 34 -10.61 5.70 4.31
C GLY A 34 -9.87 5.32 3.02
N ASP A 35 -10.10 6.12 1.97
CA ASP A 35 -9.70 5.81 0.59
C ASP A 35 -8.18 5.81 0.34
N ILE A 36 -7.40 6.41 1.24
CA ILE A 36 -5.93 6.46 1.18
C ILE A 36 -5.37 5.93 2.50
N VAL A 37 -4.72 4.78 2.45
CA VAL A 37 -4.14 4.11 3.61
C VAL A 37 -2.62 4.09 3.47
N ASN A 38 -1.91 4.48 4.52
CA ASN A 38 -0.44 4.38 4.56
C ASN A 38 -0.03 3.14 5.36
N THR A 39 0.82 2.31 4.77
CA THR A 39 1.37 1.09 5.40
C THR A 39 2.88 1.08 5.27
N GLU A 40 3.56 0.36 6.13
CA GLU A 40 5.02 0.19 6.06
C GLU A 40 5.36 -1.28 6.18
N ALA A 41 6.11 -1.85 5.26
CA ALA A 41 6.54 -3.25 5.31
C ALA A 41 8.08 -3.29 5.16
N PHE A 42 8.78 -3.87 6.14
CA PHE A 42 10.25 -3.94 6.14
C PHE A 42 10.94 -2.59 5.88
N GLY A 43 10.41 -1.49 6.43
CA GLY A 43 10.92 -0.13 6.21
C GLY A 43 10.52 0.51 4.87
N HIS A 44 9.79 -0.20 4.01
CA HIS A 44 9.23 0.33 2.77
C HIS A 44 7.81 0.82 2.99
N ARG A 45 7.61 2.14 2.82
CA ARG A 45 6.28 2.75 2.90
C ARG A 45 5.49 2.54 1.62
N THR A 46 4.27 2.05 1.76
CA THR A 46 3.35 1.75 0.67
C THR A 46 2.03 2.46 0.92
N ILE A 47 1.57 3.22 -0.07
CA ILE A 47 0.26 3.89 -0.06
C ILE A 47 -0.73 3.03 -0.84
N ILE A 48 -1.79 2.63 -0.17
CA ILE A 48 -2.90 1.87 -0.76
C ILE A 48 -4.01 2.86 -1.11
N VAL A 49 -4.45 2.85 -2.37
CA VAL A 49 -5.52 3.71 -2.87
C VAL A 49 -6.72 2.84 -3.25
N SER A 50 -7.87 3.09 -2.61
CA SER A 50 -9.09 2.30 -2.82
C SER A 50 -10.19 3.02 -3.60
N SER A 51 -10.00 4.32 -3.90
CA SER A 51 -10.95 5.13 -4.66
C SER A 51 -10.57 5.23 -6.14
N GLN A 52 -11.53 4.95 -7.02
CA GLN A 52 -11.33 5.07 -8.48
C GLN A 52 -10.96 6.49 -8.91
N LYS A 53 -11.59 7.51 -8.30
CA LYS A 53 -11.32 8.91 -8.62
C LYS A 53 -9.87 9.28 -8.32
N ILE A 54 -9.35 8.83 -7.17
CA ILE A 54 -7.98 9.10 -6.72
C ILE A 54 -6.98 8.31 -7.58
N ALA A 55 -7.28 7.04 -7.87
CA ALA A 55 -6.46 6.22 -8.76
C ALA A 55 -6.33 6.87 -10.15
N LYS A 56 -7.43 7.40 -10.71
CA LYS A 56 -7.41 8.11 -11.98
C LYS A 56 -6.56 9.39 -11.93
N ASP A 57 -6.67 10.18 -10.87
CA ASP A 57 -5.89 11.41 -10.74
C ASP A 57 -4.38 11.14 -10.60
N LEU A 58 -4.01 10.09 -9.85
CA LEU A 58 -2.61 9.73 -9.63
C LEU A 58 -2.00 8.99 -10.82
N LEU A 59 -2.65 7.96 -11.33
CA LEU A 59 -2.08 7.07 -12.34
C LEU A 59 -2.24 7.63 -13.77
N GLU A 60 -3.34 8.31 -14.08
CA GLU A 60 -3.61 8.83 -15.43
C GLU A 60 -3.09 10.25 -15.58
N LYS A 61 -3.59 11.20 -14.78
CA LYS A 61 -3.20 12.61 -14.94
C LYS A 61 -1.77 12.90 -14.50
N ARG A 62 -1.27 12.19 -13.48
CA ARG A 62 0.07 12.36 -12.92
C ARG A 62 0.98 11.16 -13.18
N GLY A 63 0.64 10.33 -14.16
CA GLY A 63 1.37 9.08 -14.46
C GLY A 63 2.87 9.28 -14.68
N ALA A 64 3.29 10.40 -15.28
CA ALA A 64 4.71 10.71 -15.45
C ALA A 64 5.50 10.79 -14.12
N LYS A 65 4.84 11.14 -13.00
CA LYS A 65 5.47 11.21 -11.67
C LYS A 65 5.41 9.88 -10.91
N TYR A 66 4.38 9.06 -11.16
CA TYR A 66 4.08 7.85 -10.38
C TYR A 66 4.27 6.54 -11.15
N SER A 67 4.81 6.58 -12.37
CA SER A 67 5.03 5.40 -13.21
C SER A 67 6.30 4.60 -12.87
N SER A 68 7.15 5.13 -11.97
CA SER A 68 8.35 4.41 -11.52
C SER A 68 7.97 3.16 -10.72
N ARG A 69 8.65 2.04 -11.01
CA ARG A 69 8.39 0.74 -10.37
C ARG A 69 9.43 0.49 -9.29
N PRO A 70 9.05 0.42 -7.99
CA PRO A 70 9.98 0.06 -6.93
C PRO A 70 10.46 -1.38 -7.12
N ARG A 71 11.78 -1.58 -6.99
CA ARG A 71 12.38 -2.92 -7.04
C ARG A 71 12.41 -3.52 -5.63
N PHE A 72 11.75 -4.68 -5.47
CA PHE A 72 11.72 -5.43 -4.22
C PHE A 72 12.54 -6.72 -4.37
N VAL A 73 13.87 -6.63 -4.20
CA VAL A 73 14.80 -7.75 -4.41
C VAL A 73 14.46 -8.95 -3.54
N MET A 74 14.16 -8.74 -2.26
CA MET A 74 13.86 -9.81 -1.30
C MET A 74 12.48 -10.47 -1.47
N LEU A 75 11.58 -9.86 -2.24
CA LEU A 75 10.16 -10.29 -2.33
C LEU A 75 9.84 -10.92 -3.69
N VAL A 76 10.63 -10.61 -4.73
CA VAL A 76 10.35 -11.00 -6.12
C VAL A 76 11.40 -11.95 -6.69
N GLU A 77 12.62 -12.01 -6.15
CA GLU A 77 13.76 -12.73 -6.76
C GLU A 77 14.37 -13.83 -5.86
N LEU A 78 13.56 -14.72 -5.28
CA LEU A 78 14.04 -15.94 -4.58
C LEU A 78 13.76 -17.21 -5.39
#